data_AF-A0A1J3E481-F1
#
_entry.id   AF-A0A1J3E481-F1
#
_cell.length_a   1.000
_cell.length_b   1.000
_cell.length_c   1.000
_cell.angle_alpha   90.00
_cell.angle_beta   90.00
_cell.angle_gamma   90.00
#
_symmetry.space_group_name_H-M   'P 1'
#
loop_
_entity.id
_entity.type
_entity.pdbx_description
1 polymer ?
#
loop_
_entity_poly.entity_id
_entity_poly.type
_entity_poly.pdbx_seq_one_letter_code
_entity_poly.pdbx_strand_id
1 'polypeptide(L)'
;FHRSLAKRGLDSDVSSITKLVSRSCELGTRESLSFAREVFDHSVGNGESYRSCFMYNSLIRGYASSGLCDEALSLFLRMVIAGISPDK
;
A
#
# COMPACT_ATOMS: atom_id res chain seq x y z
N PHE A 1 26.85 -25.20 -8.56
CA PHE A 1 25.42 -24.82 -8.64
C PHE A 1 25.00 -23.96 -7.44
N HIS A 2 25.62 -22.79 -7.21
CA HIS A 2 25.30 -21.91 -6.06
C HIS A 2 25.50 -20.42 -6.43
N ARG A 3 24.89 -19.96 -7.54
CA ARG A 3 24.99 -18.57 -7.99
C ARG A 3 23.63 -17.93 -8.33
N SER A 4 22.52 -18.42 -7.77
CA SER A 4 21.18 -17.95 -8.14
C SER A 4 20.25 -17.60 -6.96
N LEU A 5 20.73 -17.62 -5.72
CA LEU A 5 19.88 -17.38 -4.54
C LEU A 5 19.87 -15.93 -4.02
N ALA A 6 20.68 -15.02 -4.57
CA ALA A 6 20.72 -13.63 -4.10
C ALA A 6 19.95 -12.64 -5.00
N LYS A 7 19.32 -13.10 -6.09
CA LYS A 7 18.64 -12.21 -7.06
C LYS A 7 17.13 -12.47 -7.23
N ARG A 8 16.54 -13.36 -6.43
CA ARG A 8 15.21 -13.93 -6.71
C ARG A 8 14.22 -13.92 -5.54
N GLY A 9 14.50 -13.16 -4.49
CA GLY A 9 13.62 -12.98 -3.33
C GLY A 9 12.94 -11.61 -3.25
N LEU A 10 13.23 -10.72 -4.21
CA LEU A 10 12.68 -9.36 -4.31
C LEU A 10 11.84 -9.18 -5.59
N ASP A 11 11.36 -10.27 -6.16
CA ASP A 11 10.10 -10.22 -6.90
C ASP A 11 9.02 -10.14 -5.81
N SER A 12 8.86 -8.96 -5.21
CA SER A 12 7.86 -8.71 -4.18
C SER A 12 6.50 -8.80 -4.86
N ASP A 13 5.99 -10.02 -4.92
CA ASP A 13 4.67 -10.36 -5.43
C ASP A 13 3.68 -9.32 -4.88
N VAL A 14 2.94 -8.66 -5.77
CA VAL A 14 1.92 -7.66 -5.41
C VAL A 14 0.99 -8.18 -4.31
N SER A 15 0.78 -9.50 -4.28
CA SER A 15 0.05 -10.24 -3.23
C SER A 15 0.67 -10.08 -1.83
N SER A 16 1.99 -10.15 -1.69
CA SER A 16 2.71 -10.00 -0.41
C SER A 16 2.65 -8.56 0.10
N ILE A 17 2.84 -7.59 -0.79
CA ILE A 17 2.71 -6.15 -0.48
C ILE A 17 1.28 -5.83 -0.03
N THR A 18 0.29 -6.35 -0.77
CA THR A 18 -1.13 -6.14 -0.46
C THR A 18 -1.49 -6.71 0.91
N LYS A 19 -1.02 -7.92 1.25
CA LYS A 19 -1.25 -8.54 2.56
C LYS A 19 -0.63 -7.75 3.71
N LEU A 20 0.58 -7.22 3.53
CA LEU A 20 1.26 -6.39 4.53
C LEU A 20 0.51 -5.09 4.78
N VAL A 21 0.09 -4.39 3.71
CA VAL A 21 -0.70 -3.16 3.82
C VAL A 21 -2.03 -3.42 4.53
N SER A 22 -2.78 -4.45 4.13
CA SER A 22 -4.06 -4.78 4.78
C SER A 22 -3.91 -5.09 6.26
N ARG A 23 -2.96 -5.96 6.64
CA ARG A 23 -2.73 -6.31 8.05
C ARG A 23 -2.35 -5.09 8.89
N SER A 24 -1.53 -4.21 8.34
CA SER A 24 -1.15 -2.97 9.04
C SER A 24 -2.33 -2.00 9.21
N CYS A 25 -3.25 -1.96 8.24
CA CYS A 25 -4.46 -1.16 8.36
C CYS A 25 -5.43 -1.74 9.40
N GLU A 26 -5.53 -3.07 9.50
CA GLU A 26 -6.33 -3.76 10.52
C GLU A 26 -5.85 -3.48 11.96
N LEU A 27 -4.53 -3.34 12.14
CA LEU A 27 -3.96 -2.98 13.44
C LEU A 27 -4.30 -1.55 13.87
N GLY A 28 -4.52 -0.65 12.91
CA GLY A 28 -4.96 0.74 13.17
C GLY A 28 -4.01 1.58 14.02
N THR A 29 -2.80 1.12 14.33
CA THR A 29 -1.82 1.90 15.10
C THR A 29 -1.10 2.88 14.19
N ARG A 30 -0.58 3.96 14.79
CA ARG A 30 0.09 5.00 14.01
C ARG A 30 1.36 4.47 13.34
N GLU A 31 2.07 3.60 14.03
CA GLU A 31 3.26 2.92 13.55
C GLU A 31 2.94 1.95 12.41
N SER A 32 1.84 1.18 12.52
CA SER A 32 1.44 0.23 11.47
C SER A 32 0.99 0.95 10.20
N LEU A 33 0.23 2.05 10.32
CA LEU A 33 -0.19 2.87 9.19
C LEU A 33 1.00 3.57 8.50
N SER A 34 1.97 4.05 9.28
CA SER A 34 3.20 4.64 8.76
C SER A 34 4.01 3.61 7.96
N PHE A 35 4.16 2.39 8.48
CA PHE A 35 4.80 1.28 7.78
C PHE A 35 4.03 0.88 6.50
N ALA A 36 2.71 0.78 6.58
CA ALA A 36 1.87 0.46 5.42
C ALA A 36 2.03 1.50 4.30
N ARG A 37 2.13 2.77 4.68
CA ARG A 37 2.35 3.89 3.76
C ARG A 37 3.73 3.85 3.11
N GLU A 38 4.77 3.53 3.88
CA GLU A 38 6.13 3.36 3.34
C GLU A 38 6.18 2.23 2.30
N VAL A 39 5.60 1.07 2.63
CA VAL A 39 5.51 -0.08 1.71
C VAL A 39 4.71 0.29 0.45
N PHE A 40 3.63 1.06 0.59
CA PHE A 40 2.82 1.56 -0.52
C PHE A 40 3.54 2.60 -1.39
N ASP A 41 4.39 3.44 -0.78
CA ASP A 41 5.18 4.41 -1.51
C ASP A 41 6.35 3.74 -2.23
N HIS A 42 6.88 2.65 -1.68
CA HIS A 42 7.94 1.85 -2.30
C HIS A 42 7.44 0.83 -3.35
N SER A 43 6.12 0.57 -3.44
CA SER A 43 5.54 -0.39 -4.40
C SER A 43 5.50 0.10 -5.86
N VAL A 44 6.38 1.04 -6.24
CA VAL A 44 6.63 1.45 -7.63
C VAL A 44 7.67 0.51 -8.24
N GLY A 45 7.23 -0.49 -8.99
CA GLY A 45 8.15 -1.37 -9.72
C GLY A 45 8.14 -1.04 -11.22
N ASN A 46 9.33 -0.95 -11.82
CA ASN A 46 9.54 -1.03 -13.28
C ASN A 46 8.70 -0.08 -14.17
N GLY A 47 8.34 1.11 -13.68
CA GLY A 47 7.58 2.09 -14.46
C GLY A 47 6.07 1.84 -14.53
N GLU A 48 5.56 0.79 -13.88
CA GLU A 48 4.13 0.53 -13.74
C GLU A 48 3.70 0.65 -12.27
N SER A 49 2.61 1.38 -12.02
CA SER A 49 2.06 1.54 -10.67
C SER A 49 1.26 0.29 -10.29
N TYR A 50 1.85 -0.62 -9.51
CA TYR A 50 1.15 -1.78 -8.94
C TYR A 50 0.14 -1.43 -7.84
N ARG A 51 -0.05 -0.13 -7.56
CA ARG A 51 -1.02 0.37 -6.58
C ARG A 51 -2.44 0.12 -7.06
N SER A 52 -3.01 -1.02 -6.64
CA SER A 52 -4.40 -1.37 -6.86
C SER A 52 -5.34 -0.47 -6.06
N CYS A 53 -6.56 -0.29 -6.58
CA CYS A 53 -7.69 0.34 -5.88
C CYS A 53 -7.87 -0.23 -4.46
N PHE A 54 -7.69 -1.54 -4.30
CA PHE A 54 -7.77 -2.20 -3.01
C PHE A 54 -6.78 -1.64 -1.96
N MET A 55 -5.51 -1.38 -2.35
CA MET A 55 -4.50 -0.85 -1.43
C MET A 55 -4.84 0.57 -0.97
N TYR A 56 -5.31 1.41 -1.90
CA TYR A 56 -5.79 2.75 -1.56
C TYR A 56 -6.95 2.67 -0.56
N ASN A 57 -7.97 1.86 -0.84
CA ASN A 57 -9.14 1.73 0.03
C ASN A 57 -8.77 1.20 1.42
N SER A 58 -7.84 0.24 1.50
CA SER A 58 -7.35 -0.28 2.78
C SER A 58 -6.65 0.80 3.61
N LEU A 59 -5.73 1.57 3.01
CA LEU A 59 -5.05 2.67 3.70
C LEU A 59 -6.02 3.78 4.10
N ILE A 60 -6.91 4.19 3.21
CA ILE A 60 -7.92 5.23 3.50
C ILE A 60 -8.79 4.81 4.68
N ARG A 61 -9.26 3.56 4.72
CA ARG A 61 -10.03 3.01 5.86
C ARG A 61 -9.20 3.00 7.14
N GLY A 62 -7.95 2.53 7.08
CA GLY A 62 -7.06 2.49 8.23
C GLY A 62 -6.81 3.88 8.84
N TYR A 63 -6.48 4.87 8.00
CA TYR A 63 -6.31 6.26 8.44
C TYR A 63 -7.61 6.87 9.00
N ALA A 64 -8.75 6.66 8.33
CA ALA A 64 -10.04 7.17 8.79
C ALA A 64 -10.46 6.56 10.15
N SER A 65 -10.25 5.25 10.35
CA SER A 65 -10.56 4.58 11.62
C SER A 65 -9.68 5.03 12.77
N SER A 66 -8.46 5.50 12.48
CA SER A 66 -7.50 5.99 13.48
C SER A 66 -7.61 7.49 13.73
N GLY A 67 -8.62 8.17 13.16
CA GLY A 67 -8.83 9.62 13.31
C GLY A 67 -7.87 10.50 12.51
N LEU A 68 -7.11 9.90 11.59
CA LEU A 68 -6.12 10.57 10.73
C LEU A 68 -6.79 10.96 9.39
N CYS A 69 -7.77 11.85 9.49
CA CYS A 69 -8.64 12.20 8.36
C CYS A 69 -7.89 12.90 7.22
N ASP A 70 -6.89 13.72 7.53
CA ASP A 70 -6.12 14.47 6.53
C ASP A 70 -5.29 13.51 5.64
N GLU A 71 -4.69 12.49 6.25
CA GLU A 71 -3.95 11.44 5.57
C GLU A 71 -4.85 10.57 4.70
N ALA A 72 -6.06 10.26 5.20
CA ALA A 72 -7.08 9.55 4.44
C ALA A 72 -7.51 10.36 3.20
N LEU A 73 -7.80 11.66 3.36
CA LEU A 73 -8.16 12.54 2.24
C LEU A 73 -7.01 12.68 1.23
N SER A 74 -5.78 12.84 1.71
CA SER A 74 -4.58 12.94 0.86
C SER A 74 -4.44 11.71 -0.04
N LEU A 75 -4.65 10.51 0.51
CA LEU A 75 -4.64 9.26 -0.25
C LEU A 75 -5.79 9.14 -1.23
N PHE A 76 -7.00 9.55 -0.84
CA PHE A 76 -8.16 9.59 -1.74
C PHE A 76 -7.91 10.50 -2.94
N LEU A 77 -7.38 11.71 -2.71
CA LEU A 77 -7.03 12.63 -3.79
C LEU A 77 -5.97 12.04 -4.73
N ARG A 78 -4.94 11.40 -4.17
CA ARG A 78 -3.89 10.73 -4.96
C ARG A 78 -4.45 9.58 -5.79
N MET A 79 -5.42 8.84 -5.26
CA MET A 79 -6.13 7.78 -5.98
C MET A 79 -6.87 8.32 -7.20
N VAL A 80 -7.63 9.42 -7.01
CA VAL A 80 -8.38 10.09 -8.09
C VAL A 80 -7.46 10.70 -9.14
N ILE A 81 -6.37 11.38 -8.72
CA ILE A 81 -5.36 11.94 -9.63
C ILE A 81 -4.67 10.85 -10.45
N ALA A 82 -4.46 9.67 -9.86
CA ALA A 82 -3.92 8.51 -10.56
C ALA A 82 -4.93 7.85 -11.53
N GLY A 83 -6.15 8.36 -11.66
CA GLY A 83 -7.20 7.80 -12.52
C GLY A 83 -7.81 6.50 -11.98
N ILE A 84 -7.60 6.20 -10.69
CA ILE A 84 -8.11 4.99 -10.05
C ILE A 84 -9.44 5.34 -9.39
N SER A 85 -10.53 4.69 -9.82
CA SER A 85 -11.82 4.87 -9.15
C SER A 85 -11.83 4.18 -7.79
N PRO A 86 -12.28 4.86 -6.73
CA PRO A 86 -12.59 4.24 -5.46
C PRO A 86 -13.64 3.14 -5.64
N ASP A 87 -13.49 2.07 -4.87
CA ASP A 87 -14.49 1.01 -4.82
C ASP A 87 -15.73 1.53 -4.09
N LYS A 88 -16.92 1.09 -4.51
CA LYS A 88 -18.20 1.58 -3.98
C LYS A 88 -18.51 1.04 -2.59
#